data_AF-A0A4R5U4N6-F1
#
_entry.id   AF-A0A4R5U4N6-F1
#
_cell.length_a   1.000
_cell.length_b   1.000
_cell.length_c   1.000
_cell.angle_alpha   90.00
_cell.angle_beta   90.00
_cell.angle_gamma   90.00
#
_symmetry.space_group_name_H-M   'P 1'
#
loop_
_entity.id
_entity.type
_entity.pdbx_description
1 polymer ?
#
loop_
_entity_poly.entity_id
_entity_poly.type
_entity_poly.pdbx_seq_one_letter_code
_entity_poly.pdbx_strand_id
1 'polypeptide(L)'
;MTIKTYTPAEAIQAAQAEGCIEIAAGVHLSSQENIVADQDDWSVEGDQMHDFTKAPYWITTNDGQVQPIYGMDDKDLIDVLANA
;
A
#
# COMPACT_ATOMS: atom_id res chain seq x y z
N MET A 1 3.92 -18.02 -9.45
CA MET A 1 4.66 -16.88 -8.90
C MET A 1 5.09 -17.25 -7.50
N THR A 2 6.38 -17.12 -7.19
CA THR A 2 6.87 -17.26 -5.82
C THR A 2 6.53 -15.96 -5.11
N ILE A 3 5.68 -16.01 -4.08
CA ILE A 3 5.38 -14.83 -3.27
C ILE A 3 6.68 -14.46 -2.56
N LYS A 4 7.20 -13.27 -2.85
CA LYS A 4 8.38 -12.75 -2.16
C LYS A 4 7.92 -12.32 -0.77
N THR A 5 8.34 -13.06 0.25
CA THR A 5 8.02 -12.70 1.64
C THR A 5 8.88 -11.51 2.05
N TYR A 6 8.24 -10.43 2.47
CA TYR A 6 8.90 -9.23 2.98
C TYR A 6 8.79 -9.18 4.50
N THR A 7 9.86 -8.77 5.19
CA THR A 7 9.71 -8.16 6.52
C THR A 7 9.08 -6.77 6.39
N PRO A 8 8.46 -6.20 7.44
CA PRO A 8 7.90 -4.86 7.39
C PRO A 8 8.91 -3.79 6.94
N ALA A 9 10.16 -3.88 7.41
CA ALA A 9 11.23 -2.97 7.01
C ALA A 9 11.57 -3.09 5.52
N GLU A 10 11.66 -4.30 4.98
CA GLU A 10 11.92 -4.53 3.56
C GLU A 10 10.75 -4.06 2.68
N ALA A 11 9.51 -4.26 3.13
CA ALA A 11 8.32 -3.81 2.42
C ALA A 11 8.29 -2.28 2.31
N ILE A 12 8.53 -1.56 3.43
CA ILE A 12 8.61 -0.09 3.45
C ILE A 12 9.75 0.40 2.54
N GLN A 13 10.93 -0.20 2.62
CA GLN A 13 12.07 0.19 1.78
C GLN A 13 11.80 -0.04 0.29
N ALA A 14 11.19 -1.17 -0.06
CA ALA A 14 10.86 -1.48 -1.45
C ALA A 14 9.73 -0.57 -1.97
N ALA A 15 8.68 -0.32 -1.19
CA ALA A 15 7.63 0.64 -1.57
C ALA A 15 8.18 2.07 -1.72
N GLN A 16 9.13 2.48 -0.88
CA GLN A 16 9.80 3.78 -1.01
C GLN A 16 10.66 3.89 -2.28
N ALA A 17 11.26 2.78 -2.74
CA ALA A 17 12.14 2.76 -3.92
C ALA A 17 11.36 2.54 -5.24
N GLU A 18 10.35 1.67 -5.22
CA GLU A 18 9.59 1.26 -6.41
C GLU A 18 8.27 2.02 -6.56
N GLY A 19 7.84 2.75 -5.53
CA GLY A 19 6.56 3.47 -5.50
C GLY A 19 5.39 2.58 -5.13
N CYS A 20 5.31 1.36 -5.69
CA CYS A 20 4.28 0.38 -5.37
C CYS A 20 4.82 -1.05 -5.50
N ILE A 21 4.53 -1.90 -4.52
CA ILE A 21 4.91 -3.32 -4.52
C ILE A 21 3.72 -4.21 -4.15
N GLU A 22 3.67 -5.42 -4.67
CA GLU A 22 2.70 -6.44 -4.21
C GLU A 22 3.28 -7.19 -3.00
N ILE A 23 2.64 -7.05 -1.83
CA ILE A 23 3.09 -7.66 -0.56
C ILE A 23 2.34 -8.95 -0.22
N ALA A 24 1.15 -9.14 -0.81
CA ALA A 24 0.38 -10.39 -0.80
C ALA A 24 -0.44 -10.44 -2.09
N ALA A 25 -1.00 -11.61 -2.44
CA ALA A 25 -1.77 -11.75 -3.67
C ALA A 25 -2.94 -10.74 -3.72
N GLY A 26 -2.88 -9.78 -4.65
CA GLY A 26 -3.89 -8.71 -4.79
C GLY A 26 -3.87 -7.65 -3.69
N VAL A 27 -2.80 -7.58 -2.90
CA VAL A 27 -2.56 -6.58 -1.85
C VAL A 27 -1.26 -5.85 -2.14
N HIS A 28 -1.37 -4.54 -2.34
CA HIS A 28 -0.26 -3.70 -2.73
C HIS A 28 0.07 -2.72 -1.61
N LEU A 29 1.35 -2.42 -1.43
CA LEU A 29 1.84 -1.36 -0.58
C LEU A 29 2.40 -0.25 -1.48
N SER A 30 1.78 0.92 -1.44
CA SER A 30 2.20 2.08 -2.20
C SER A 30 2.77 3.17 -1.29
N SER A 31 3.81 3.85 -1.75
CA SER A 31 4.25 5.12 -1.14
C SER A 31 3.21 6.20 -1.37
N GLN A 32 3.17 7.18 -0.48
CA GLN A 32 2.31 8.36 -0.61
C GLN A 32 2.47 9.04 -1.97
N GLU A 33 3.72 9.26 -2.41
CA GLU A 33 4.01 9.92 -3.69
C GLU A 33 3.39 9.16 -4.87
N ASN A 34 3.54 7.84 -4.88
CA ASN A 34 3.02 7.01 -5.96
C ASN A 34 1.49 6.96 -5.98
N ILE A 35 0.86 6.72 -4.83
CA ILE A 35 -0.61 6.59 -4.78
C ILE A 35 -1.33 7.92 -5.01
N VAL A 36 -0.74 9.05 -4.61
CA VAL A 36 -1.26 10.38 -4.94
C VAL A 36 -1.16 10.63 -6.44
N ALA A 37 -0.05 10.26 -7.08
CA ALA A 37 0.10 10.38 -8.53
C ALA A 37 -0.86 9.45 -9.30
N ASP A 38 -1.08 8.23 -8.81
CA ASP A 38 -1.99 7.25 -9.42
C ASP A 38 -3.46 7.68 -9.30
N GLN A 39 -3.84 8.31 -8.17
CA GLN A 39 -5.19 8.82 -7.95
C GLN A 39 -5.62 9.87 -8.98
N ASP A 40 -4.69 10.66 -9.53
CA ASP A 40 -4.99 11.65 -10.57
C ASP A 40 -5.52 10.99 -11.86
N ASP A 41 -5.13 9.75 -12.14
CA ASP A 41 -5.59 8.96 -13.29
C ASP A 41 -6.87 8.15 -12.99
N TRP A 42 -7.35 8.14 -11.74
CA TRP A 42 -8.56 7.40 -11.38
C TRP A 42 -9.80 8.15 -11.86
N SER A 43 -10.62 7.45 -12.65
CA SER A 43 -11.91 7.97 -13.12
C SER A 43 -12.78 8.29 -11.92
N VAL A 44 -12.96 9.57 -11.61
CA VAL A 44 -13.75 10.08 -10.49
C VAL A 44 -15.23 9.71 -10.66
N GLU A 45 -15.58 8.48 -10.31
CA GLU A 45 -16.94 8.03 -10.04
C GLU A 45 -17.02 7.51 -8.60
N GLY A 46 -17.25 8.42 -7.64
CA GLY A 46 -17.56 8.03 -6.26
C GLY A 46 -17.19 9.05 -5.18
N ASP A 47 -17.89 8.96 -4.05
CA ASP A 47 -17.79 9.79 -2.83
C ASP A 47 -16.58 9.43 -1.93
N GLN A 48 -15.64 8.62 -2.40
CA GLN A 48 -14.50 8.15 -1.61
C GLN A 48 -13.18 8.61 -2.23
N MET A 49 -13.01 9.91 -2.36
CA MET A 49 -11.68 10.50 -2.47
C MET A 49 -10.97 10.30 -1.12
N HIS A 50 -10.14 9.26 -1.04
CA HIS A 50 -9.24 9.09 0.08
C HIS A 50 -8.17 10.19 0.02
N ASP A 51 -7.97 10.87 1.16
CA ASP A 51 -6.87 11.81 1.32
C ASP A 51 -5.60 11.03 1.62
N PHE A 52 -4.91 10.62 0.55
CA PHE A 52 -3.67 9.84 0.62
C PHE A 52 -2.48 10.61 1.22
N THR A 53 -2.62 11.92 1.44
CA THR A 53 -1.57 12.75 2.05
C THR A 53 -1.42 12.53 3.56
N LYS A 54 -2.36 11.81 4.19
CA LYS A 54 -2.39 11.61 5.66
C LYS A 54 -1.43 10.56 6.20
N ALA A 55 -0.94 9.66 5.35
CA ALA A 55 -0.03 8.59 5.74
C ALA A 55 1.09 8.46 4.71
N PRO A 56 2.32 8.09 5.13
CA PRO A 56 3.45 7.94 4.23
C PRO A 56 3.32 6.74 3.29
N TYR A 57 2.52 5.74 3.65
CA TYR A 57 2.25 4.56 2.84
C TYR A 57 0.79 4.15 2.95
N TRP A 58 0.33 3.38 1.98
CA TRP A 58 -1.04 2.88 1.91
C TRP A 58 -1.06 1.45 1.40
N ILE A 59 -1.85 0.61 2.07
CA ILE A 59 -2.21 -0.70 1.54
C ILE A 59 -3.47 -0.54 0.71
N THR A 60 -3.43 -1.03 -0.52
CA THR A 60 -4.58 -1.11 -1.41
C THR A 60 -4.83 -2.56 -1.83
N THR A 61 -6.10 -2.91 -1.99
CA THR A 61 -6.51 -4.26 -2.38
C THR A 61 -7.37 -4.23 -3.63
N ASN A 62 -7.42 -5.35 -4.36
CA ASN A 62 -8.22 -5.46 -5.58
C ASN A 62 -9.73 -5.31 -5.36
N ASP A 63 -10.23 -5.48 -4.12
CA ASP A 63 -11.62 -5.22 -3.75
C ASP A 63 -11.88 -3.76 -3.35
N GLY A 64 -10.87 -2.88 -3.48
CA GLY A 64 -11.00 -1.44 -3.26
C GLY A 64 -10.85 -1.00 -1.80
N GLN A 65 -10.35 -1.86 -0.91
CA GLN A 65 -10.02 -1.44 0.45
C GLN A 65 -8.71 -0.66 0.46
N VAL A 66 -8.65 0.32 1.36
CA VAL A 66 -7.50 1.23 1.49
C VAL A 66 -7.23 1.47 2.96
N GLN A 67 -6.00 1.17 3.38
CA GLN A 67 -5.56 1.28 4.78
C GLN A 67 -4.29 2.14 4.87
N PRO A 68 -4.28 3.21 5.69
CA PRO A 68 -3.08 4.02 5.91
C PRO A 68 -2.05 3.24 6.73
N ILE A 69 -0.77 3.32 6.34
CA ILE A 69 0.35 2.71 7.04
C ILE A 69 1.35 3.80 7.44
N TYR A 70 1.67 3.88 8.73
CA TYR A 70 2.51 4.95 9.28
C TYR A 70 4.00 4.57 9.41
N GLY A 71 4.34 3.29 9.27
CA GLY A 71 5.72 2.81 9.32
C GLY A 71 5.83 1.30 9.44
N MET A 72 7.05 0.84 9.68
CA MET A 72 7.36 -0.60 9.77
C MET A 72 6.76 -1.31 11.00
N ASP A 73 6.45 -0.56 12.06
CA ASP A 73 5.84 -1.08 13.30
C ASP A 73 4.30 -1.02 13.25
N ASP A 74 3.73 -0.64 12.11
CA ASP A 74 2.29 -0.56 11.93
C ASP A 74 1.66 -1.95 12.01
N LYS A 75 0.65 -2.09 12.87
CA LYS A 75 0.00 -3.37 13.13
C LYS A 75 -0.64 -3.93 11.86
N ASP A 76 -1.24 -3.08 11.03
CA ASP A 76 -1.96 -3.53 9.84
C ASP A 76 -0.97 -4.09 8.80
N LEU A 77 0.19 -3.45 8.64
CA LEU A 77 1.26 -3.96 7.78
C LEU A 77 1.79 -5.31 8.28
N ILE A 78 2.04 -5.43 9.58
CA ILE A 78 2.53 -6.67 10.18
C ILE A 78 1.52 -7.80 10.00
N ASP A 79 0.23 -7.53 10.24
CA ASP A 79 -0.83 -8.52 10.09
C ASP A 79 -0.97 -8.97 8.64
N VAL A 80 -0.92 -8.06 7.67
CA VAL A 80 -0.98 -8.41 6.23
C VAL A 80 0.20 -9.29 5.85
N LEU A 81 1.42 -8.90 6.20
CA LEU A 81 2.63 -9.67 5.85
C LEU A 81 2.68 -11.04 6.54
N ALA A 82 2.10 -11.17 7.74
CA ALA A 82 2.01 -12.45 8.44
C ALA A 82 1.02 -13.43 7.80
N ASN A 83 0.07 -12.94 7.00
CA ASN A 83 -0.96 -13.74 6.32
C ASN A 83 -0.74 -13.86 4.79
N ALA A 84 0.41 -13.40 4.28
CA ALA A 84 0.78 -13.37 2.87
C ALA A 84 1.52 -14.63 2.40
#